data_AF-A0A7L3AKA1-F1
#
_entry.id   AF-A0A7L3AKA1-F1
#
_cell.length_a   1.000
_cell.length_b   1.000
_cell.length_c   1.000
_cell.angle_alpha   90.00
_cell.angle_beta   90.00
_cell.angle_gamma   90.00
#
_symmetry.space_group_name_H-M   'P 1'
#
loop_
_entity.id
_entity.type
_entity.pdbx_description
1 polymer ?
#
loop_
_entity_poly.entity_id
_entity_poly.type
_entity_poly.pdbx_seq_one_letter_code
_entity_poly.pdbx_strand_id
1 'polypeptide(L)'
;MLPSQPLLHTAVFAVTVLQALASDTFTAAVYEHAVILPDATNKPVSPADALALMNKNMDVLEGAIKEAAQQGAHIIVTPEDGIYGWRFTREAIYPYLEDIPDPAVNWIPCTDPTRFARAPVQERLSCMARNNSIYVVANIGDKKPCNSSDPSCPSDGRYQYNTDVVFDPEGKLVARYHKYNLFRRETQFDYPKEPEAVTFETPFGKFGIFTCFDILFHEPAVVLVSELQVDTVLFPTAWMNVLPFLTAVEFHSAWAMGMGVNLLSANTHNTSFAMTGDGLFTPEGPAAYHYDSVTEEGHLLIANLSACPRLSPTYLPTVNWSSYATSIKNFPGENDTFSGAVRRDIFTFSELRNKAGNFTVCQGDFCCHLVYQMSNKSKDEVYVLGAFDGLHGSLIKYHWQICTLLKCKSTDLNTCGQPVEMAQTKFEMFSLSGTFGTNYVFPEVLYSGVQLAPGEFEVLCDGRLESKHGTSKPLLTVTLFGRLYEKDLPHPLRTST
;
A
#
# COMPACT_ATOMS: atom_id res chain seq x y z
N MET A 1 77.73 35.88 7.83
CA MET A 1 76.64 35.84 6.84
C MET A 1 75.91 34.52 7.03
N LEU A 2 74.79 34.56 7.74
CA LEU A 2 73.88 33.43 7.95
C LEU A 2 72.55 33.82 7.29
N PRO A 3 71.96 32.96 6.43
CA PRO A 3 70.82 33.34 5.61
C PRO A 3 69.49 33.13 6.35
N SER A 4 68.51 33.91 5.89
CA SER A 4 67.12 34.02 6.33
C SER A 4 66.32 32.73 6.29
N GLN A 5 65.55 32.45 7.36
CA GLN A 5 64.42 31.51 7.35
C GLN A 5 63.14 32.21 6.86
N PRO A 6 62.31 31.57 6.03
CA PRO A 6 61.00 32.11 5.66
C PRO A 6 59.94 31.69 6.69
N LEU A 7 59.06 32.64 7.03
CA LEU A 7 57.84 32.44 7.80
C LEU A 7 56.85 31.58 7.00
N LEU A 8 56.49 30.41 7.54
CA LEU A 8 55.41 29.58 7.01
C LEU A 8 54.09 30.03 7.67
N HIS A 9 53.26 30.76 6.93
CA HIS A 9 51.88 31.03 7.34
C HIS A 9 51.02 29.78 7.09
N THR A 10 50.68 29.07 8.16
CA THR A 10 49.63 28.04 8.15
C THR A 10 48.26 28.72 8.05
N ALA A 11 47.66 28.69 6.86
CA ALA A 11 46.25 28.98 6.68
C ALA A 11 45.45 27.73 7.06
N VAL A 12 44.74 27.80 8.19
CA VAL A 12 43.75 26.78 8.59
C VAL A 12 42.48 27.05 7.81
N PHE A 13 42.23 26.25 6.76
CA PHE A 13 40.92 26.19 6.13
C PHE A 13 39.97 25.41 7.04
N ALA A 14 39.12 26.12 7.78
CA ALA A 14 37.99 25.52 8.45
C ALA A 14 36.94 25.15 7.39
N VAL A 15 36.88 23.88 7.02
CA VAL A 15 35.76 23.33 6.25
C VAL A 15 34.59 23.22 7.22
N THR A 16 33.72 24.23 7.23
CA THR A 16 32.40 24.12 7.84
C THR A 16 31.56 23.20 6.96
N VAL A 17 31.52 21.92 7.32
CA VAL A 17 30.51 20.99 6.81
C VAL A 17 29.19 21.44 7.43
N LEU A 18 28.36 22.16 6.67
CA LEU A 18 26.93 22.23 6.94
C LEU A 18 26.36 20.84 6.66
N GLN A 19 26.42 19.95 7.64
CA GLN A 19 25.49 18.84 7.69
C GLN A 19 24.12 19.48 7.90
N ALA A 20 23.28 19.47 6.86
CA ALA A 20 21.86 19.72 7.03
C ALA A 20 21.39 18.74 8.11
N LEU A 21 20.90 19.28 9.24
CA LEU A 21 20.33 18.46 10.30
C LEU A 21 19.15 17.71 9.70
N ALA A 22 19.24 16.38 9.65
CA ALA A 22 18.11 15.54 9.27
C ALA A 22 16.94 15.87 10.20
N SER A 23 15.74 16.01 9.63
CA SER A 23 14.54 16.31 10.42
C SER A 23 14.03 15.04 11.08
N ASP A 24 13.67 15.11 12.37
CA ASP A 24 13.09 13.96 13.09
C ASP A 24 11.66 13.63 12.62
N THR A 25 10.95 14.62 12.03
CA THR A 25 9.58 14.47 11.53
C THR A 25 9.38 15.17 10.19
N PHE A 26 8.32 14.81 9.46
CA PHE A 26 7.87 15.52 8.27
C PHE A 26 6.35 15.45 8.13
N THR A 27 5.78 16.53 7.59
CA THR A 27 4.37 16.58 7.20
C THR A 27 4.19 15.86 5.85
N ALA A 28 3.39 14.80 5.85
CA ALA A 28 3.00 14.02 4.69
C ALA A 28 1.58 14.37 4.25
N ALA A 29 1.31 14.26 2.96
CA ALA A 29 -0.02 14.37 2.40
C ALA A 29 -0.33 13.21 1.43
N VAL A 30 -1.59 12.80 1.39
CA VAL A 30 -2.15 11.92 0.34
C VAL A 30 -3.46 12.51 -0.15
N TYR A 31 -3.76 12.34 -1.43
CA TYR A 31 -5.00 12.80 -2.01
C TYR A 31 -5.78 11.64 -2.63
N GLU A 32 -6.97 11.37 -2.11
CA GLU A 32 -7.97 10.51 -2.74
C GLU A 32 -8.66 11.28 -3.88
N HIS A 33 -8.57 10.77 -5.11
CA HIS A 33 -8.98 11.53 -6.30
C HIS A 33 -10.19 10.91 -7.02
N ALA A 34 -11.25 11.70 -7.18
CA ALA A 34 -12.37 11.40 -8.06
C ALA A 34 -11.96 11.63 -9.53
N VAL A 35 -11.37 10.59 -10.15
CA VAL A 35 -10.75 10.69 -11.48
C VAL A 35 -11.78 11.03 -12.55
N ILE A 36 -11.47 12.05 -13.36
CA ILE A 36 -12.22 12.38 -14.58
C ILE A 36 -11.83 11.36 -15.65
N LEU A 37 -12.71 10.40 -15.89
CA LEU A 37 -12.48 9.29 -16.82
C LEU A 37 -12.67 9.70 -18.29
N PRO A 38 -11.92 9.09 -19.24
CA PRO A 38 -12.21 9.22 -20.66
C PRO A 38 -13.55 8.55 -21.01
N ASP A 39 -14.14 8.96 -22.12
CA ASP A 39 -15.27 8.22 -22.71
C ASP A 39 -14.84 6.78 -23.02
N ALA A 40 -15.72 5.83 -22.72
CA ALA A 40 -15.48 4.41 -22.93
C ALA A 40 -15.43 4.08 -24.43
N THR A 41 -14.28 4.26 -25.05
CA THR A 41 -14.05 3.93 -26.46
C THR A 41 -12.78 3.09 -26.61
N ASN A 42 -12.85 2.07 -27.46
CA ASN A 42 -11.70 1.23 -27.79
C ASN A 42 -10.81 1.85 -28.89
N LYS A 43 -11.11 3.08 -29.33
CA LYS A 43 -10.38 3.75 -30.40
C LYS A 43 -9.40 4.75 -29.77
N PRO A 44 -8.14 4.81 -30.24
CA PRO A 44 -7.21 5.83 -29.81
C PRO A 44 -7.77 7.22 -30.10
N VAL A 45 -7.71 8.10 -29.10
CA VAL A 45 -7.98 9.53 -29.26
C VAL A 45 -6.74 10.24 -29.84
N SER A 46 -6.87 11.51 -30.21
CA SER A 46 -5.69 12.28 -30.61
C SER A 46 -4.78 12.56 -29.39
N PRO A 47 -3.46 12.72 -29.56
CA PRO A 47 -2.57 13.14 -28.46
C PRO A 47 -2.99 14.46 -27.81
N ALA A 48 -3.65 15.36 -28.56
CA ALA A 48 -4.17 16.61 -28.02
C ALA A 48 -5.37 16.39 -27.09
N ASP A 49 -6.29 15.48 -27.46
CA ASP A 49 -7.45 15.14 -26.62
C ASP A 49 -7.03 14.38 -25.36
N ALA A 50 -6.08 13.45 -25.50
CA ALA A 50 -5.49 12.75 -24.36
C ALA A 50 -4.86 13.74 -23.38
N LEU A 51 -4.01 14.66 -23.88
CA LEU A 51 -3.40 15.70 -23.06
C LEU A 51 -4.44 16.65 -22.44
N ALA A 52 -5.52 16.97 -23.15
CA ALA A 52 -6.60 17.80 -22.63
C ALA A 52 -7.31 17.13 -21.44
N LEU A 53 -7.58 15.81 -21.52
CA LEU A 53 -8.13 15.06 -20.39
C LEU A 53 -7.16 14.99 -19.22
N MET A 54 -5.89 14.64 -19.48
CA MET A 54 -4.86 14.58 -18.44
C MET A 54 -4.69 15.93 -17.74
N ASN A 55 -4.79 17.04 -18.48
CA ASN A 55 -4.76 18.37 -17.90
C ASN A 55 -5.95 18.65 -16.98
N LYS A 56 -7.16 18.18 -17.29
CA LYS A 56 -8.32 18.35 -16.40
C LYS A 56 -8.12 17.64 -15.05
N ASN A 57 -7.57 16.42 -15.08
CA ASN A 57 -7.22 15.72 -13.84
C ASN A 57 -6.09 16.45 -13.10
N MET A 58 -5.04 16.85 -13.80
CA MET A 58 -3.95 17.64 -13.23
C MET A 58 -4.42 18.98 -12.65
N ASP A 59 -5.46 19.63 -13.19
CA ASP A 59 -6.02 20.86 -12.60
C ASP A 59 -6.56 20.60 -11.18
N VAL A 60 -7.21 19.46 -10.95
CA VAL A 60 -7.69 19.05 -9.62
C VAL A 60 -6.53 18.72 -8.70
N LEU A 61 -5.58 17.90 -9.17
CA LEU A 61 -4.40 17.51 -8.40
C LEU A 61 -3.54 18.72 -8.03
N GLU A 62 -3.41 19.72 -8.92
CA GLU A 62 -2.69 20.96 -8.65
C GLU A 62 -3.33 21.75 -7.49
N GLY A 63 -4.67 21.71 -7.38
CA GLY A 63 -5.39 22.27 -6.24
C GLY A 63 -4.98 21.60 -4.92
N ALA A 64 -5.02 20.26 -4.88
CA ALA A 64 -4.62 19.49 -3.71
C ALA A 64 -3.14 19.68 -3.35
N ILE A 65 -2.24 19.72 -4.34
CA ILE A 65 -0.79 19.97 -4.14
C ILE A 65 -0.56 21.36 -3.55
N LYS A 66 -1.24 22.40 -4.07
CA LYS A 66 -1.16 23.77 -3.54
C LYS A 66 -1.66 23.83 -2.11
N GLU A 67 -2.80 23.21 -1.83
CA GLU A 67 -3.40 23.19 -0.50
C GLU A 67 -2.50 22.45 0.51
N ALA A 68 -1.94 21.30 0.12
CA ALA A 68 -1.00 20.56 0.95
C ALA A 68 0.27 21.38 1.27
N ALA A 69 0.84 22.04 0.25
CA ALA A 69 2.02 22.89 0.43
C ALA A 69 1.73 24.11 1.33
N GLN A 70 0.54 24.72 1.19
CA GLN A 70 0.09 25.81 2.08
C GLN A 70 -0.05 25.37 3.54
N GLN A 71 -0.36 24.09 3.76
CA GLN A 71 -0.42 23.47 5.08
C GLN A 71 0.94 22.91 5.54
N GLY A 72 2.02 23.15 4.78
CA GLY A 72 3.39 22.78 5.14
C GLY A 72 3.73 21.32 4.89
N ALA A 73 3.01 20.63 4.00
CA ALA A 73 3.39 19.29 3.55
C ALA A 73 4.73 19.33 2.81
N HIS A 74 5.60 18.35 3.14
CA HIS A 74 6.89 18.17 2.48
C HIS A 74 6.77 17.26 1.25
N ILE A 75 5.78 16.36 1.26
CA ILE A 75 5.50 15.42 0.18
C ILE A 75 4.00 15.19 0.05
N ILE A 76 3.52 15.04 -1.17
CA ILE A 76 2.15 14.62 -1.49
C ILE A 76 2.15 13.45 -2.47
N VAL A 77 1.33 12.43 -2.16
CA VAL A 77 1.08 11.29 -3.04
C VAL A 77 -0.28 11.42 -3.70
N THR A 78 -0.32 11.21 -5.00
CA THR A 78 -1.55 11.12 -5.80
C THR A 78 -1.76 9.70 -6.34
N PRO A 79 -3.00 9.31 -6.69
CA PRO A 79 -3.32 7.90 -6.93
C PRO A 79 -2.76 7.30 -8.22
N GLU A 80 -2.72 5.98 -8.27
CA GLU A 80 -2.55 5.21 -9.51
C GLU A 80 -3.66 5.56 -10.51
N ASP A 81 -3.32 5.64 -11.80
CA ASP A 81 -4.25 6.00 -12.88
C ASP A 81 -4.97 7.34 -12.66
N GLY A 82 -4.50 8.18 -11.72
CA GLY A 82 -5.15 9.43 -11.30
C GLY A 82 -5.25 10.49 -12.40
N ILE A 83 -4.45 10.37 -13.46
CA ILE A 83 -4.35 11.36 -14.54
C ILE A 83 -5.16 10.94 -15.79
N TYR A 84 -5.33 9.64 -16.05
CA TYR A 84 -5.95 9.15 -17.29
C TYR A 84 -7.00 8.02 -17.10
N GLY A 85 -7.11 7.42 -15.91
CA GLY A 85 -8.06 6.33 -15.60
C GLY A 85 -7.60 4.93 -16.02
N TRP A 86 -8.47 3.92 -15.92
CA TRP A 86 -8.08 2.49 -15.99
C TRP A 86 -8.74 1.69 -17.13
N ARG A 87 -9.29 2.34 -18.16
CA ARG A 87 -10.09 1.68 -19.21
C ARG A 87 -9.43 1.76 -20.58
N PHE A 88 -8.41 0.93 -20.82
CA PHE A 88 -7.63 1.00 -22.05
C PHE A 88 -7.28 -0.37 -22.65
N THR A 89 -7.09 -0.35 -23.98
CA THR A 89 -6.26 -1.32 -24.70
C THR A 89 -4.87 -0.72 -24.91
N ARG A 90 -3.92 -1.53 -25.41
CA ARG A 90 -2.56 -1.04 -25.74
C ARG A 90 -2.58 0.13 -26.71
N GLU A 91 -3.45 0.10 -27.72
CA GLU A 91 -3.58 1.16 -28.72
C GLU A 91 -4.27 2.39 -28.13
N ALA A 92 -5.31 2.19 -27.31
CA ALA A 92 -6.10 3.28 -26.76
C ALA A 92 -5.32 4.09 -25.71
N ILE A 93 -4.43 3.46 -24.93
CA ILE A 93 -3.58 4.18 -23.95
C ILE A 93 -2.43 4.94 -24.63
N TYR A 94 -1.97 4.52 -25.81
CA TYR A 94 -0.76 5.05 -26.44
C TYR A 94 -0.67 6.59 -26.54
N PRO A 95 -1.76 7.33 -26.86
CA PRO A 95 -1.74 8.80 -26.89
C PRO A 95 -1.50 9.48 -25.53
N TYR A 96 -1.67 8.75 -24.42
CA TYR A 96 -1.47 9.23 -23.04
C TYR A 96 -0.03 9.00 -22.53
N LEU A 97 0.78 8.21 -23.25
CA LEU A 97 2.11 7.81 -22.79
C LEU A 97 3.20 8.80 -23.21
N GLU A 98 4.17 9.03 -22.33
CA GLU A 98 5.40 9.78 -22.60
C GLU A 98 6.63 8.87 -22.46
N ASP A 99 7.76 9.24 -23.08
CA ASP A 99 9.02 8.54 -22.82
C ASP A 99 9.67 9.17 -21.58
N ILE A 100 9.62 8.46 -20.45
CA ILE A 100 10.12 8.95 -19.16
C ILE A 100 11.58 8.50 -18.98
N PRO A 101 12.56 9.41 -18.90
CA PRO A 101 13.96 9.01 -18.79
C PRO A 101 14.28 8.38 -17.43
N ASP A 102 15.43 7.72 -17.34
CA ASP A 102 15.98 7.30 -16.06
C ASP A 102 16.37 8.55 -15.22
N PRO A 103 16.02 8.64 -13.92
CA PRO A 103 16.37 9.79 -13.07
C PRO A 103 17.87 10.15 -13.04
N ALA A 104 18.78 9.20 -13.35
CA ALA A 104 20.21 9.44 -13.46
C ALA A 104 20.60 10.49 -14.51
N VAL A 105 19.71 10.82 -15.46
CA VAL A 105 19.94 11.91 -16.42
C VAL A 105 19.96 13.29 -15.75
N ASN A 106 19.53 13.40 -14.48
CA ASN A 106 19.53 14.64 -13.70
C ASN A 106 18.79 15.77 -14.43
N TRP A 107 17.47 15.64 -14.55
CA TRP A 107 16.64 16.55 -15.34
C TRP A 107 15.56 17.20 -14.48
N ILE A 108 15.38 18.51 -14.70
CA ILE A 108 14.29 19.32 -14.16
C ILE A 108 13.43 19.75 -15.36
N PRO A 109 12.35 19.02 -15.67
CA PRO A 109 11.49 19.34 -16.81
C PRO A 109 11.00 20.78 -16.82
N CYS A 110 10.65 21.35 -15.67
CA CYS A 110 10.14 22.73 -15.57
C CYS A 110 11.12 23.80 -16.04
N THR A 111 12.43 23.58 -15.93
CA THR A 111 13.46 24.56 -16.33
C THR A 111 14.14 24.23 -17.65
N ASP A 112 14.06 22.99 -18.11
CA ASP A 112 14.67 22.52 -19.36
C ASP A 112 13.72 21.57 -20.13
N PRO A 113 12.52 22.04 -20.52
CA PRO A 113 11.48 21.18 -21.09
C PRO A 113 11.82 20.63 -22.47
N THR A 114 12.81 21.22 -23.16
CA THR A 114 13.21 20.85 -24.53
C THR A 114 14.35 19.83 -24.58
N ARG A 115 14.87 19.37 -23.43
CA ARG A 115 16.00 18.43 -23.37
C ARG A 115 15.71 17.08 -24.01
N PHE A 116 14.49 16.59 -23.82
CA PHE A 116 14.00 15.33 -24.36
C PHE A 116 12.86 15.56 -25.35
N ALA A 117 12.26 14.47 -25.85
CA ALA A 117 11.05 14.57 -26.64
C ALA A 117 9.93 15.26 -25.84
N ARG A 118 8.93 15.78 -26.56
CA ARG A 118 7.79 16.50 -25.97
C ARG A 118 7.17 15.69 -24.82
N ALA A 119 7.28 16.23 -23.60
CA ALA A 119 6.87 15.60 -22.36
C ALA A 119 6.06 16.56 -21.45
N PRO A 120 4.91 17.09 -21.93
CA PRO A 120 4.13 18.11 -21.23
C PRO A 120 3.58 17.67 -19.88
N VAL A 121 3.33 16.37 -19.66
CA VAL A 121 2.85 15.86 -18.37
C VAL A 121 4.00 15.89 -17.35
N GLN A 122 5.19 15.40 -17.72
CA GLN A 122 6.39 15.51 -16.87
C GLN A 122 6.77 16.97 -16.59
N GLU A 123 6.71 17.85 -17.59
CA GLU A 123 6.92 19.29 -17.44
C GLU A 123 5.97 19.90 -16.41
N ARG A 124 4.67 19.61 -16.53
CA ARG A 124 3.66 20.17 -15.65
C ARG A 124 3.81 19.68 -14.22
N LEU A 125 4.03 18.38 -13.99
CA LEU A 125 4.26 17.81 -12.65
C LEU A 125 5.53 18.37 -12.00
N SER A 126 6.62 18.47 -12.76
CA SER A 126 7.86 19.11 -12.31
C SER A 126 7.64 20.57 -11.87
N CYS A 127 6.85 21.34 -12.63
CA CYS A 127 6.50 22.70 -12.25
C CYS A 127 5.58 22.77 -11.04
N MET A 128 4.65 21.84 -10.86
CA MET A 128 3.82 21.78 -9.65
C MET A 128 4.69 21.56 -8.41
N ALA A 129 5.64 20.63 -8.45
CA ALA A 129 6.59 20.39 -7.37
C ALA A 129 7.43 21.63 -7.08
N ARG A 130 8.06 22.19 -8.12
CA ARG A 130 8.93 23.38 -8.02
C ARG A 130 8.23 24.61 -7.47
N ASN A 131 7.07 24.94 -8.02
CA ASN A 131 6.34 26.16 -7.68
C ASN A 131 5.77 26.13 -6.26
N ASN A 132 5.54 24.94 -5.71
CA ASN A 132 5.03 24.75 -4.36
C ASN A 132 6.11 24.27 -3.36
N SER A 133 7.35 24.05 -3.83
CA SER A 133 8.48 23.56 -3.02
C SER A 133 8.12 22.31 -2.21
N ILE A 134 7.50 21.34 -2.87
CA ILE A 134 6.99 20.10 -2.28
C ILE A 134 7.39 18.91 -3.17
N TYR A 135 7.69 17.75 -2.58
CA TYR A 135 7.82 16.52 -3.35
C TYR A 135 6.45 16.11 -3.90
N VAL A 136 6.37 15.85 -5.20
CA VAL A 136 5.13 15.39 -5.85
C VAL A 136 5.33 13.98 -6.38
N VAL A 137 4.47 13.07 -5.94
CA VAL A 137 4.42 11.68 -6.41
C VAL A 137 3.16 11.51 -7.23
N ALA A 138 3.31 10.99 -8.45
CA ALA A 138 2.21 10.77 -9.37
C ALA A 138 2.41 9.50 -10.18
N ASN A 139 1.31 8.94 -10.66
CA ASN A 139 1.31 7.81 -11.56
C ASN A 139 0.92 8.25 -12.98
N ILE A 140 1.77 7.95 -13.96
CA ILE A 140 1.60 8.24 -15.37
C ILE A 140 2.00 7.03 -16.24
N GLY A 141 1.81 7.12 -17.55
CA GLY A 141 2.15 6.05 -18.48
C GLY A 141 3.49 6.29 -19.19
N ASP A 142 4.38 5.30 -19.13
CA ASP A 142 5.65 5.32 -19.87
C ASP A 142 5.55 4.54 -21.17
N LYS A 143 6.25 4.99 -22.21
CA LYS A 143 6.51 4.21 -23.42
C LYS A 143 8.00 4.13 -23.70
N LYS A 144 8.45 2.94 -24.10
CA LYS A 144 9.83 2.66 -24.50
C LYS A 144 9.84 2.05 -25.90
N PRO A 145 10.17 2.81 -26.95
CA PRO A 145 10.32 2.27 -28.29
C PRO A 145 11.36 1.15 -28.30
N CYS A 146 11.05 0.05 -28.99
CA CYS A 146 11.96 -1.06 -29.18
C CYS A 146 11.92 -1.51 -30.65
N ASN A 147 12.84 -2.39 -31.04
CA ASN A 147 12.90 -2.91 -32.40
C ASN A 147 13.18 -4.43 -32.37
N SER A 148 13.19 -5.06 -33.54
CA SER A 148 13.37 -6.51 -33.69
C SER A 148 14.72 -7.06 -33.20
N SER A 149 15.67 -6.21 -32.84
CA SER A 149 16.92 -6.63 -32.19
C SER A 149 16.73 -6.98 -30.72
N ASP A 150 15.67 -6.46 -30.09
CA ASP A 150 15.23 -6.87 -28.76
C ASP A 150 14.22 -8.03 -28.90
N PRO A 151 14.58 -9.26 -28.48
CA PRO A 151 13.73 -10.44 -28.64
C PRO A 151 12.44 -10.37 -27.81
N SER A 152 12.40 -9.51 -26.78
CA SER A 152 11.24 -9.32 -25.91
C SER A 152 10.34 -8.17 -26.39
N CYS A 153 10.75 -7.42 -27.43
CA CYS A 153 9.99 -6.28 -27.93
C CYS A 153 8.58 -6.72 -28.36
N PRO A 154 7.51 -6.10 -27.83
CA PRO A 154 6.16 -6.37 -28.27
C PRO A 154 6.00 -6.18 -29.77
N SER A 155 5.09 -6.94 -30.38
CA SER A 155 4.86 -6.94 -31.84
C SER A 155 4.45 -5.57 -32.39
N ASP A 156 3.99 -4.68 -31.51
CA ASP A 156 3.57 -3.33 -31.82
C ASP A 156 4.68 -2.27 -31.60
N GLY A 157 5.91 -2.72 -31.34
CA GLY A 157 7.16 -1.94 -31.46
C GLY A 157 7.53 -1.07 -30.26
N ARG A 158 6.88 -1.26 -29.11
CA ARG A 158 7.20 -0.53 -27.88
C ARG A 158 6.76 -1.30 -26.64
N TYR A 159 7.44 -1.05 -25.53
CA TYR A 159 6.90 -1.34 -24.21
C TYR A 159 6.04 -0.19 -23.71
N GLN A 160 5.04 -0.51 -22.89
CA GLN A 160 4.14 0.44 -22.24
C GLN A 160 4.05 0.09 -20.75
N TYR A 161 4.35 1.01 -19.85
CA TYR A 161 4.41 0.72 -18.41
C TYR A 161 3.47 1.63 -17.61
N ASN A 162 2.81 1.04 -16.62
CA ASN A 162 2.21 1.76 -15.50
C ASN A 162 3.38 2.29 -14.65
N THR A 163 3.48 3.62 -14.46
CA THR A 163 4.73 4.24 -14.01
C THR A 163 4.51 5.30 -12.95
N ASP A 164 5.05 5.06 -11.76
CA ASP A 164 5.17 6.11 -10.76
C ASP A 164 6.38 6.99 -11.04
N VAL A 165 6.22 8.30 -10.84
CA VAL A 165 7.28 9.30 -10.93
C VAL A 165 7.28 10.17 -9.69
N VAL A 166 8.48 10.58 -9.26
CA VAL A 166 8.66 11.49 -8.13
C VAL A 166 9.47 12.70 -8.58
N PHE A 167 8.92 13.89 -8.32
CA PHE A 167 9.60 15.17 -8.48
C PHE A 167 9.95 15.77 -7.12
N ASP A 168 11.19 16.24 -6.96
CA ASP A 168 11.63 16.92 -5.74
C ASP A 168 11.15 18.39 -5.68
N PRO A 169 11.35 19.12 -4.57
CA PRO A 169 10.93 20.51 -4.40
C PRO A 169 11.55 21.49 -5.40
N GLU A 170 12.62 21.13 -6.10
CA GLU A 170 13.23 21.90 -7.17
C GLU A 170 12.61 21.56 -8.55
N GLY A 171 11.77 20.54 -8.61
CA GLY A 171 11.12 20.00 -9.79
C GLY A 171 11.95 18.93 -10.53
N LYS A 172 13.00 18.41 -9.93
CA LYS A 172 13.85 17.38 -10.54
C LYS A 172 13.17 16.01 -10.47
N LEU A 173 13.23 15.24 -11.56
CA LEU A 173 12.84 13.83 -11.54
C LEU A 173 13.85 13.04 -10.69
N VAL A 174 13.40 12.49 -9.55
CA VAL A 174 14.26 11.75 -8.61
C VAL A 174 13.96 10.26 -8.53
N ALA A 175 12.77 9.83 -8.95
CA ALA A 175 12.43 8.42 -9.05
C ALA A 175 11.49 8.16 -10.24
N ARG A 176 11.64 6.98 -10.84
CA ARG A 176 10.74 6.38 -11.82
C ARG A 176 10.63 4.90 -11.48
N TYR A 177 9.41 4.40 -11.31
CA TYR A 177 9.14 2.99 -11.01
C TYR A 177 8.11 2.43 -11.99
N HIS A 178 8.43 1.32 -12.64
CA HIS A 178 7.47 0.57 -13.46
C HIS A 178 6.79 -0.51 -12.63
N LYS A 179 5.46 -0.46 -12.53
CA LYS A 179 4.65 -1.41 -11.77
C LYS A 179 4.98 -2.84 -12.17
N TYR A 180 5.36 -3.65 -11.18
CA TYR A 180 5.85 -4.98 -11.43
C TYR A 180 4.72 -6.01 -11.45
N ASN A 181 3.79 -5.96 -10.51
CA ASN A 181 2.68 -6.91 -10.38
C ASN A 181 1.39 -6.31 -10.97
N LEU A 182 1.21 -6.46 -12.27
CA LEU A 182 -0.02 -6.01 -12.93
C LEU A 182 -1.24 -6.83 -12.47
N PHE A 183 -2.34 -6.12 -12.22
CA PHE A 183 -3.63 -6.72 -11.97
C PHE A 183 -4.19 -7.31 -13.27
N ARG A 184 -4.98 -8.39 -13.17
CA ARG A 184 -5.50 -9.14 -14.33
C ARG A 184 -6.22 -8.33 -15.43
N ARG A 185 -6.64 -7.09 -15.14
CA ARG A 185 -7.35 -6.20 -16.07
C ARG A 185 -6.41 -5.22 -16.80
N GLU A 186 -5.15 -5.11 -16.39
CA GLU A 186 -4.16 -4.18 -16.95
C GLU A 186 -3.52 -4.72 -18.22
N THR A 187 -4.33 -4.99 -19.25
CA THR A 187 -3.85 -5.55 -20.53
C THR A 187 -3.13 -4.52 -21.42
N GLN A 188 -3.21 -3.24 -21.07
CA GLN A 188 -2.58 -2.14 -21.79
C GLN A 188 -1.09 -1.96 -21.46
N PHE A 189 -0.60 -2.61 -20.40
CA PHE A 189 0.76 -2.49 -19.91
C PHE A 189 1.55 -3.79 -20.05
N ASP A 190 2.86 -3.66 -20.21
CA ASP A 190 3.84 -4.73 -20.20
C ASP A 190 4.41 -4.91 -18.78
N TYR A 191 4.88 -6.12 -18.49
CA TYR A 191 5.66 -6.37 -17.27
C TYR A 191 7.10 -5.88 -17.49
N PRO A 192 7.72 -5.20 -16.52
CA PRO A 192 9.16 -5.00 -16.51
C PRO A 192 9.88 -6.35 -16.58
N LYS A 193 11.04 -6.38 -17.26
CA LYS A 193 11.81 -7.62 -17.42
C LYS A 193 12.28 -8.16 -16.06
N GLU A 194 12.79 -7.27 -15.22
CA GLU A 194 13.25 -7.55 -13.86
C GLU A 194 12.48 -6.64 -12.89
N PRO A 195 12.29 -7.04 -11.63
CA PRO A 195 11.71 -6.17 -10.62
C PRO A 195 12.61 -4.96 -10.36
N GLU A 196 12.02 -3.77 -10.30
CA GLU A 196 12.71 -2.54 -9.96
C GLU A 196 12.55 -2.24 -8.46
N ALA A 197 13.66 -2.17 -7.71
CA ALA A 197 13.65 -1.75 -6.31
C ALA A 197 14.05 -0.27 -6.21
N VAL A 198 13.09 0.63 -6.39
CA VAL A 198 13.32 2.07 -6.52
C VAL A 198 13.29 2.75 -5.16
N THR A 199 14.37 3.46 -4.84
CA THR A 199 14.49 4.27 -3.62
C THR A 199 15.11 5.63 -3.88
N PHE A 200 14.85 6.60 -3.02
CA PHE A 200 15.52 7.90 -3.01
C PHE A 200 15.63 8.44 -1.58
N GLU A 201 16.64 9.28 -1.37
CA GLU A 201 16.94 9.88 -0.07
C GLU A 201 16.34 11.29 0.02
N THR A 202 15.89 11.67 1.22
CA THR A 202 15.42 13.03 1.52
C THR A 202 16.00 13.50 2.87
N PRO A 203 15.90 14.80 3.21
CA PRO A 203 16.25 15.29 4.55
C PRO A 203 15.40 14.70 5.69
N PHE A 204 14.33 13.97 5.38
CA PHE A 204 13.36 13.42 6.32
C PHE A 204 13.10 11.91 6.10
N GLY A 205 14.14 11.18 5.68
CA GLY A 205 14.15 9.72 5.63
C GLY A 205 14.33 9.15 4.23
N LYS A 206 14.53 7.84 4.19
CA LYS A 206 14.68 7.06 2.96
C LYS A 206 13.33 6.57 2.46
N PHE A 207 13.03 6.83 1.20
CA PHE A 207 11.75 6.48 0.59
C PHE A 207 11.88 5.31 -0.37
N GLY A 208 10.90 4.41 -0.33
CA GLY A 208 10.63 3.42 -1.37
C GLY A 208 9.31 3.71 -2.09
N ILE A 209 9.10 3.11 -3.24
CA ILE A 209 7.86 3.27 -4.01
C ILE A 209 7.46 1.96 -4.70
N PHE A 210 6.17 1.65 -4.65
CA PHE A 210 5.53 0.60 -5.44
C PHE A 210 4.04 0.91 -5.62
N THR A 211 3.35 0.16 -6.49
CA THR A 211 2.00 0.55 -6.94
C THR A 211 0.97 -0.55 -6.66
N CYS A 212 -0.11 -0.20 -5.94
CA CYS A 212 -1.33 -1.00 -5.82
C CYS A 212 -1.09 -2.49 -5.52
N PHE A 213 -1.33 -3.36 -6.50
CA PHE A 213 -1.28 -4.81 -6.36
C PHE A 213 0.09 -5.36 -5.93
N ASP A 214 1.17 -4.58 -6.10
CA ASP A 214 2.52 -4.91 -5.63
C ASP A 214 2.59 -5.22 -4.13
N ILE A 215 1.73 -4.59 -3.31
CA ILE A 215 1.70 -4.77 -1.84
C ILE A 215 1.50 -6.22 -1.39
N LEU A 216 0.90 -7.06 -2.26
CA LEU A 216 0.62 -8.47 -1.99
C LEU A 216 1.79 -9.41 -2.31
N PHE A 217 2.89 -8.92 -2.87
CA PHE A 217 4.01 -9.72 -3.38
C PHE A 217 5.34 -9.36 -2.70
N HIS A 218 6.32 -10.26 -2.84
CA HIS A 218 7.66 -10.05 -2.31
C HIS A 218 8.38 -8.92 -3.04
N GLU A 219 8.36 -8.97 -4.36
CA GLU A 219 9.03 -8.00 -5.22
C GLU A 219 8.06 -6.92 -5.71
N PRO A 220 8.36 -5.62 -5.53
CA PRO A 220 9.49 -5.05 -4.76
C PRO A 220 9.16 -4.78 -3.28
N ALA A 221 7.90 -4.97 -2.86
CA ALA A 221 7.38 -4.42 -1.61
C ALA A 221 8.14 -4.89 -0.36
N VAL A 222 8.45 -6.18 -0.25
CA VAL A 222 9.20 -6.74 0.88
C VAL A 222 10.68 -6.36 0.80
N VAL A 223 11.28 -6.40 -0.39
CA VAL A 223 12.69 -6.05 -0.61
C VAL A 223 12.99 -4.61 -0.18
N LEU A 224 12.11 -3.67 -0.53
CA LEU A 224 12.25 -2.27 -0.14
C LEU A 224 12.39 -2.09 1.38
N VAL A 225 11.62 -2.86 2.16
CA VAL A 225 11.62 -2.73 3.61
C VAL A 225 12.72 -3.58 4.25
N SER A 226 12.76 -4.88 3.94
CA SER A 226 13.61 -5.85 4.62
C SER A 226 15.08 -5.75 4.22
N GLU A 227 15.36 -5.43 2.95
CA GLU A 227 16.74 -5.41 2.42
C GLU A 227 17.25 -3.97 2.26
N LEU A 228 16.41 -3.08 1.71
CA LEU A 228 16.81 -1.70 1.45
C LEU A 228 16.52 -0.75 2.61
N GLN A 229 15.81 -1.22 3.64
CA GLN A 229 15.53 -0.48 4.87
C GLN A 229 14.98 0.93 4.59
N VAL A 230 13.94 1.04 3.78
CA VAL A 230 13.23 2.33 3.60
C VAL A 230 12.46 2.69 4.86
N ASP A 231 12.43 3.97 5.23
CA ASP A 231 11.67 4.46 6.38
C ASP A 231 10.18 4.64 6.03
N THR A 232 9.93 5.07 4.80
CA THR A 232 8.59 5.39 4.29
C THR A 232 8.40 4.80 2.89
N VAL A 233 7.22 4.26 2.63
CA VAL A 233 6.79 3.80 1.30
C VAL A 233 5.73 4.73 0.74
N LEU A 234 5.92 5.15 -0.52
CA LEU A 234 4.94 5.85 -1.32
C LEU A 234 4.09 4.83 -2.07
N PHE A 235 2.78 4.96 -2.00
CA PHE A 235 1.86 3.97 -2.51
C PHE A 235 0.67 4.59 -3.27
N PRO A 236 0.89 4.99 -4.55
CA PRO A 236 -0.20 5.25 -5.48
C PRO A 236 -1.01 3.96 -5.71
N THR A 237 -2.33 4.04 -5.63
CA THR A 237 -3.19 2.86 -5.82
C THR A 237 -4.56 3.18 -6.41
N ALA A 238 -5.12 2.25 -7.18
CA ALA A 238 -6.51 2.24 -7.64
C ALA A 238 -7.17 0.94 -7.13
N TRP A 239 -7.28 0.85 -5.80
CA TRP A 239 -7.63 -0.38 -5.10
C TRP A 239 -9.14 -0.59 -5.04
N MET A 240 -9.61 -1.76 -5.47
CA MET A 240 -11.00 -2.17 -5.33
C MET A 240 -11.18 -2.94 -4.01
N ASN A 241 -12.01 -2.40 -3.11
CA ASN A 241 -12.25 -2.98 -1.80
C ASN A 241 -12.91 -4.36 -1.89
N VAL A 242 -12.37 -5.31 -1.14
CA VAL A 242 -12.90 -6.67 -1.02
C VAL A 242 -12.87 -7.11 0.43
N LEU A 243 -14.00 -6.92 1.12
CA LEU A 243 -14.22 -7.50 2.44
C LEU A 243 -14.17 -9.04 2.39
N PRO A 244 -13.74 -9.70 3.48
CA PRO A 244 -13.42 -9.11 4.78
C PRO A 244 -11.94 -8.78 5.04
N PHE A 245 -11.01 -8.94 4.07
CA PHE A 245 -9.56 -8.84 4.34
C PHE A 245 -8.77 -7.94 3.39
N LEU A 246 -9.42 -7.40 2.35
CA LEU A 246 -8.74 -6.64 1.30
C LEU A 246 -9.47 -5.33 1.04
N THR A 247 -9.96 -4.70 2.11
CA THR A 247 -10.33 -3.29 2.07
C THR A 247 -9.06 -2.45 2.13
N ALA A 248 -8.96 -1.38 1.35
CA ALA A 248 -7.75 -0.56 1.24
C ALA A 248 -7.24 -0.10 2.61
N VAL A 249 -8.04 0.65 3.38
CA VAL A 249 -7.64 1.16 4.70
C VAL A 249 -7.26 0.05 5.68
N GLU A 250 -7.93 -1.10 5.59
CA GLU A 250 -7.69 -2.27 6.43
C GLU A 250 -6.33 -2.89 6.12
N PHE A 251 -6.15 -3.37 4.89
CA PHE A 251 -4.96 -4.12 4.51
C PHE A 251 -3.72 -3.22 4.44
N HIS A 252 -3.85 -1.99 3.93
CA HIS A 252 -2.70 -1.08 3.79
C HIS A 252 -2.15 -0.67 5.17
N SER A 253 -3.04 -0.39 6.14
CA SER A 253 -2.61 -0.06 7.51
C SER A 253 -2.00 -1.27 8.22
N ALA A 254 -2.57 -2.46 8.04
CA ALA A 254 -2.02 -3.71 8.56
C ALA A 254 -0.65 -4.04 7.96
N TRP A 255 -0.45 -3.77 6.67
CA TRP A 255 0.83 -3.96 6.00
C TRP A 255 1.90 -3.01 6.57
N ALA A 256 1.57 -1.72 6.74
CA ALA A 256 2.48 -0.74 7.35
C ALA A 256 2.91 -1.15 8.78
N MET A 257 1.95 -1.63 9.58
CA MET A 257 2.20 -2.14 10.94
C MET A 257 3.06 -3.40 10.92
N GLY A 258 2.72 -4.39 10.11
CA GLY A 258 3.44 -5.66 10.03
C GLY A 258 4.86 -5.53 9.46
N MET A 259 5.07 -4.59 8.54
CA MET A 259 6.39 -4.30 7.96
C MET A 259 7.20 -3.28 8.76
N GLY A 260 6.59 -2.56 9.69
CA GLY A 260 7.27 -1.57 10.52
C GLY A 260 7.76 -0.33 9.75
N VAL A 261 6.95 0.17 8.81
CA VAL A 261 7.28 1.37 8.02
C VAL A 261 6.11 2.36 7.97
N ASN A 262 6.40 3.62 7.62
CA ASN A 262 5.32 4.52 7.19
C ASN A 262 4.84 4.12 5.79
N LEU A 263 3.54 4.25 5.51
CA LEU A 263 2.94 4.03 4.19
C LEU A 263 2.01 5.21 3.85
N LEU A 264 2.31 5.90 2.75
CA LEU A 264 1.49 6.99 2.20
C LEU A 264 0.63 6.41 1.07
N SER A 265 -0.58 5.97 1.41
CA SER A 265 -1.51 5.32 0.50
C SER A 265 -2.47 6.34 -0.10
N ALA A 266 -2.34 6.64 -1.39
CA ALA A 266 -3.25 7.53 -2.12
C ALA A 266 -4.11 6.73 -3.09
N ASN A 267 -5.43 6.68 -2.87
CA ASN A 267 -6.34 5.84 -3.63
C ASN A 267 -7.20 6.64 -4.61
N THR A 268 -7.67 5.98 -5.67
CA THR A 268 -8.72 6.52 -6.52
C THR A 268 -10.05 6.52 -5.74
N HIS A 269 -10.87 7.56 -5.96
CA HIS A 269 -12.26 7.63 -5.52
C HIS A 269 -13.21 7.27 -6.67
N ASN A 270 -13.89 6.14 -6.53
CA ASN A 270 -14.94 5.70 -7.43
C ASN A 270 -15.84 4.66 -6.73
N THR A 271 -16.99 5.09 -6.21
CA THR A 271 -17.87 4.20 -5.45
C THR A 271 -18.42 3.03 -6.27
N SER A 272 -18.63 3.25 -7.57
CA SER A 272 -19.14 2.23 -8.50
C SER A 272 -18.18 1.04 -8.69
N PHE A 273 -16.87 1.25 -8.46
CA PHE A 273 -15.85 0.20 -8.48
C PHE A 273 -15.37 -0.19 -7.08
N ALA A 274 -16.02 0.30 -6.03
CA ALA A 274 -15.59 0.15 -4.64
C ALA A 274 -14.14 0.63 -4.42
N MET A 275 -13.75 1.71 -5.11
CA MET A 275 -12.46 2.38 -4.94
C MET A 275 -12.64 3.57 -4.00
N THR A 276 -12.19 3.42 -2.77
CA THR A 276 -12.07 4.46 -1.74
C THR A 276 -11.24 3.86 -0.63
N GLY A 277 -10.48 4.67 0.09
CA GLY A 277 -9.63 4.23 1.17
C GLY A 277 -8.20 4.67 0.96
N ASP A 278 -7.89 5.87 1.39
CA ASP A 278 -6.56 6.44 1.46
C ASP A 278 -6.13 6.60 2.93
N GLY A 279 -4.84 6.83 3.14
CA GLY A 279 -4.34 7.05 4.49
C GLY A 279 -2.84 7.26 4.61
N LEU A 280 -2.50 7.79 5.78
CA LEU A 280 -1.16 7.99 6.28
C LEU A 280 -0.97 7.00 7.43
N PHE A 281 -0.34 5.86 7.13
CA PHE A 281 -0.19 4.76 8.07
C PHE A 281 1.22 4.71 8.65
N THR A 282 1.34 4.44 9.95
CA THR A 282 2.61 4.28 10.67
C THR A 282 2.70 2.88 11.28
N PRO A 283 3.89 2.46 11.78
CA PRO A 283 4.02 1.18 12.49
C PRO A 283 3.09 1.04 13.70
N GLU A 284 2.70 2.14 14.33
CA GLU A 284 1.83 2.16 15.51
C GLU A 284 0.34 2.19 15.17
N GLY A 285 -0.03 2.48 13.92
CA GLY A 285 -1.41 2.59 13.45
C GLY A 285 -1.64 3.75 12.46
N PRO A 286 -2.90 3.99 12.05
CA PRO A 286 -3.19 5.09 11.13
C PRO A 286 -3.05 6.45 11.83
N ALA A 287 -2.22 7.34 11.28
CA ALA A 287 -2.14 8.74 11.69
C ALA A 287 -3.35 9.54 11.15
N ALA A 288 -3.76 9.25 9.92
CA ALA A 288 -4.99 9.72 9.31
C ALA A 288 -5.45 8.71 8.25
N TYR A 289 -6.75 8.57 8.05
CA TYR A 289 -7.32 7.76 6.98
C TYR A 289 -8.69 8.31 6.60
N HIS A 290 -9.13 8.03 5.38
CA HIS A 290 -10.47 8.34 4.93
C HIS A 290 -11.06 7.14 4.18
N TYR A 291 -12.38 7.01 4.27
CA TYR A 291 -13.17 5.97 3.59
C TYR A 291 -14.55 6.55 3.38
N ASP A 292 -14.98 6.61 2.12
CA ASP A 292 -16.29 7.09 1.74
C ASP A 292 -16.84 6.30 0.56
N SER A 293 -17.81 5.43 0.86
CA SER A 293 -18.51 4.63 -0.14
C SER A 293 -19.84 5.26 -0.58
N VAL A 294 -20.08 6.54 -0.26
CA VAL A 294 -21.37 7.23 -0.43
C VAL A 294 -21.26 8.45 -1.34
N THR A 295 -20.28 9.32 -1.13
CA THR A 295 -20.12 10.52 -1.97
C THR A 295 -19.20 10.26 -3.17
N GLU A 296 -18.98 11.24 -4.03
CA GLU A 296 -18.08 11.14 -5.21
C GLU A 296 -17.02 12.26 -5.16
N GLU A 297 -16.62 12.66 -3.95
CA GLU A 297 -15.72 13.78 -3.69
C GLU A 297 -14.29 13.29 -3.46
N GLY A 298 -13.31 14.06 -3.93
CA GLY A 298 -11.92 13.84 -3.56
C GLY A 298 -11.64 14.28 -2.12
N HIS A 299 -10.58 13.76 -1.50
CA HIS A 299 -10.24 14.04 -0.12
C HIS A 299 -8.72 14.21 0.08
N LEU A 300 -8.32 15.29 0.76
CA LEU A 300 -6.93 15.55 1.12
C LEU A 300 -6.69 15.18 2.59
N LEU A 301 -5.72 14.30 2.85
CA LEU A 301 -5.24 13.98 4.18
C LEU A 301 -3.85 14.55 4.38
N ILE A 302 -3.62 15.13 5.57
CA ILE A 302 -2.32 15.66 5.98
C ILE A 302 -2.04 15.25 7.42
N ALA A 303 -0.84 14.75 7.70
CA ALA A 303 -0.40 14.43 9.06
C ALA A 303 1.12 14.58 9.21
N ASN A 304 1.59 14.82 10.43
CA ASN A 304 3.02 14.80 10.74
C ASN A 304 3.45 13.37 11.11
N LEU A 305 4.51 12.88 10.48
CA LEU A 305 5.04 11.53 10.66
C LEU A 305 6.48 11.57 11.14
N SER A 306 6.94 10.51 11.80
CA SER A 306 8.35 10.32 12.10
C SER A 306 9.13 10.07 10.81
N ALA A 307 10.26 10.76 10.62
CA ALA A 307 11.15 10.57 9.48
C ALA A 307 11.82 9.19 9.48
N CYS A 308 12.13 8.67 10.66
CA CYS A 308 12.77 7.36 10.86
C CYS A 308 12.01 6.55 11.93
N PRO A 309 10.87 5.91 11.60
CA PRO A 309 10.05 5.20 12.58
C PRO A 309 10.81 4.12 13.36
N ARG A 310 11.79 3.46 12.72
CA ARG A 310 12.66 2.45 13.35
C ARG A 310 13.50 2.95 14.52
N LEU A 311 13.74 4.25 14.59
CA LEU A 311 14.47 4.87 15.70
C LEU A 311 13.52 5.32 16.83
N SER A 312 12.21 5.20 16.63
CA SER A 312 11.23 5.55 17.66
C SER A 312 11.37 4.62 18.88
N PRO A 313 11.30 5.15 20.11
CA PRO A 313 11.22 4.32 21.31
C PRO A 313 10.00 3.39 21.35
N THR A 314 8.96 3.72 20.57
CA THR A 314 7.74 2.93 20.41
C THR A 314 7.82 1.88 19.32
N TYR A 315 8.95 1.81 18.59
CA TYR A 315 9.13 0.84 17.52
C TYR A 315 8.99 -0.58 18.06
N LEU A 316 8.07 -1.35 17.45
CA LEU A 316 7.78 -2.68 17.93
C LEU A 316 9.01 -3.59 17.74
N PRO A 317 9.41 -4.36 18.77
CA PRO A 317 10.45 -5.35 18.61
C PRO A 317 10.00 -6.42 17.60
N THR A 318 10.97 -7.09 16.97
CA THR A 318 10.69 -8.18 16.03
C THR A 318 9.69 -9.17 16.63
N VAL A 319 8.54 -9.32 15.97
CA VAL A 319 7.46 -10.20 16.40
C VAL A 319 7.76 -11.62 15.95
N ASN A 320 7.71 -12.58 16.88
CA ASN A 320 7.69 -13.99 16.53
C ASN A 320 6.24 -14.47 16.49
N TRP A 321 5.64 -14.40 15.30
CA TRP A 321 4.22 -14.63 15.07
C TRP A 321 3.69 -16.01 15.50
N SER A 322 4.57 -17.01 15.63
CA SER A 322 4.19 -18.37 16.03
C SER A 322 4.55 -18.71 17.48
N SER A 323 5.28 -17.83 18.20
CA SER A 323 5.86 -18.14 19.51
C SER A 323 4.81 -18.55 20.55
N TYR A 324 3.79 -17.72 20.75
CA TYR A 324 2.72 -18.03 21.70
C TYR A 324 1.91 -19.26 21.24
N ALA A 325 1.48 -19.25 19.98
CA ALA A 325 0.58 -20.27 19.42
C ALA A 325 1.19 -21.69 19.50
N THR A 326 2.49 -21.83 19.26
CA THR A 326 3.18 -23.13 19.34
C THR A 326 3.49 -23.58 20.78
N SER A 327 3.45 -22.67 21.75
CA SER A 327 3.74 -22.96 23.15
C SER A 327 2.55 -23.52 23.94
N ILE A 328 1.33 -23.26 23.46
CA ILE A 328 0.09 -23.67 24.15
C ILE A 328 -0.45 -24.99 23.60
N LYS A 329 -1.26 -25.67 24.40
CA LYS A 329 -2.09 -26.79 23.91
C LYS A 329 -3.35 -26.24 23.29
N ASN A 330 -3.89 -26.95 22.29
CA ASN A 330 -5.21 -26.65 21.72
C ASN A 330 -6.24 -26.53 22.85
N PHE A 331 -7.05 -25.47 22.80
CA PHE A 331 -8.11 -25.27 23.78
C PHE A 331 -9.16 -26.38 23.66
N PRO A 332 -9.65 -26.94 24.78
CA PRO A 332 -10.72 -27.92 24.76
C PRO A 332 -12.01 -27.22 24.30
N GLY A 333 -12.45 -27.49 23.07
CA GLY A 333 -13.66 -26.94 22.47
C GLY A 333 -14.54 -28.02 21.84
N GLU A 334 -15.81 -27.70 21.59
CA GLU A 334 -16.69 -28.54 20.78
C GLU A 334 -16.08 -28.67 19.38
N ASN A 335 -15.81 -29.91 18.93
CA ASN A 335 -15.24 -30.22 17.60
C ASN A 335 -16.19 -29.91 16.43
N ASP A 336 -17.17 -29.02 16.61
CA ASP A 336 -18.14 -28.63 15.60
C ASP A 336 -17.49 -27.59 14.65
N THR A 337 -16.62 -28.07 13.77
CA THR A 337 -16.07 -27.27 12.67
C THR A 337 -16.89 -27.45 11.39
N PHE A 338 -16.93 -26.42 10.55
CA PHE A 338 -17.55 -26.49 9.23
C PHE A 338 -16.71 -25.76 8.18
N SER A 339 -16.90 -26.09 6.91
CA SER A 339 -16.25 -25.37 5.81
C SER A 339 -17.07 -24.15 5.40
N GLY A 340 -16.41 -23.00 5.25
CA GLY A 340 -17.03 -21.80 4.70
C GLY A 340 -16.13 -21.14 3.66
N ALA A 341 -16.74 -20.50 2.68
CA ALA A 341 -15.99 -19.86 1.61
C ALA A 341 -15.79 -18.37 1.90
N VAL A 342 -14.54 -17.94 1.98
CA VAL A 342 -14.20 -16.52 1.81
C VAL A 342 -13.84 -16.34 0.34
N ARG A 343 -14.75 -15.76 -0.43
CA ARG A 343 -14.70 -15.75 -1.91
C ARG A 343 -14.57 -17.15 -2.51
N ARG A 344 -13.35 -17.58 -2.85
CA ARG A 344 -13.03 -18.87 -3.47
C ARG A 344 -12.16 -19.75 -2.58
N ASP A 345 -11.73 -19.22 -1.45
CA ASP A 345 -10.85 -19.88 -0.51
C ASP A 345 -11.72 -20.56 0.55
N ILE A 346 -11.49 -21.86 0.75
CA ILE A 346 -12.29 -22.67 1.67
C ILE A 346 -11.62 -22.68 3.02
N PHE A 347 -12.21 -21.97 3.97
CA PHE A 347 -11.76 -21.87 5.35
C PHE A 347 -12.38 -23.00 6.18
N THR A 348 -11.67 -23.40 7.24
CA THR A 348 -12.24 -24.18 8.32
C THR A 348 -12.70 -23.23 9.43
N PHE A 349 -14.00 -23.19 9.72
CA PHE A 349 -14.62 -22.32 10.72
C PHE A 349 -15.14 -23.08 11.93
N SER A 350 -15.22 -22.37 13.05
CA SER A 350 -15.93 -22.79 14.28
C SER A 350 -16.76 -21.62 14.82
N GLU A 351 -18.01 -21.89 15.21
CA GLU A 351 -18.95 -20.87 15.70
C GLU A 351 -18.68 -20.46 17.14
N LEU A 352 -18.73 -19.15 17.42
CA LEU A 352 -18.66 -18.59 18.76
C LEU A 352 -20.04 -18.65 19.45
N ARG A 353 -20.40 -19.83 19.97
CA ARG A 353 -21.71 -20.09 20.59
C ARG A 353 -21.94 -19.38 21.93
N ASN A 354 -20.89 -19.06 22.67
CA ASN A 354 -20.99 -18.45 24.00
C ASN A 354 -20.61 -16.96 23.99
N LYS A 355 -20.95 -16.24 25.07
CA LYS A 355 -20.56 -14.82 25.24
C LYS A 355 -19.04 -14.67 25.42
N ALA A 356 -18.38 -15.68 25.95
CA ALA A 356 -16.94 -15.74 26.13
C ALA A 356 -16.45 -17.18 25.92
N GLY A 357 -15.18 -17.33 25.55
CA GLY A 357 -14.54 -18.63 25.50
C GLY A 357 -13.18 -18.63 24.80
N ASN A 358 -12.58 -19.82 24.78
CA ASN A 358 -11.26 -20.07 24.22
C ASN A 358 -11.41 -21.13 23.12
N PHE A 359 -11.01 -20.82 21.91
CA PHE A 359 -11.25 -21.67 20.74
C PHE A 359 -9.96 -21.91 19.98
N THR A 360 -9.85 -23.12 19.43
CA THR A 360 -8.80 -23.47 18.47
C THR A 360 -9.45 -24.06 17.24
N VAL A 361 -9.07 -23.57 16.06
CA VAL A 361 -9.46 -24.15 14.77
C VAL A 361 -8.20 -24.33 13.94
N CYS A 362 -8.09 -25.46 13.25
CA CYS A 362 -6.94 -25.76 12.42
C CYS A 362 -7.39 -26.14 11.00
N GLN A 363 -6.57 -25.79 10.03
CA GLN A 363 -6.66 -26.30 8.66
C GLN A 363 -5.32 -26.94 8.31
N GLY A 364 -5.30 -28.27 8.20
CA GLY A 364 -4.04 -29.01 8.15
C GLY A 364 -3.23 -28.79 9.43
N ASP A 365 -1.96 -28.43 9.28
CA ASP A 365 -1.03 -28.18 10.40
C ASP A 365 -1.08 -26.72 10.91
N PHE A 366 -1.80 -25.84 10.23
CA PHE A 366 -1.95 -24.45 10.63
C PHE A 366 -3.13 -24.28 11.60
N CYS A 367 -2.85 -23.84 12.82
CA CYS A 367 -3.81 -23.67 13.89
C CYS A 367 -3.94 -22.20 14.31
N CYS A 368 -5.18 -21.77 14.55
CA CYS A 368 -5.55 -20.44 15.02
C CYS A 368 -6.19 -20.54 16.40
N HIS A 369 -5.78 -19.66 17.31
CA HIS A 369 -6.24 -19.64 18.70
C HIS A 369 -6.87 -18.29 19.03
N LEU A 370 -8.06 -18.32 19.62
CA LEU A 370 -8.79 -17.14 20.04
C LEU A 370 -9.21 -17.25 21.50
N VAL A 371 -8.98 -16.19 22.25
CA VAL A 371 -9.61 -15.91 23.55
C VAL A 371 -10.46 -14.67 23.36
N TYR A 372 -11.73 -14.70 23.75
CA TYR A 372 -12.62 -13.53 23.60
C TYR A 372 -13.68 -13.44 24.69
N GLN A 373 -14.20 -12.22 24.84
CA GLN A 373 -15.39 -11.91 25.61
C GLN A 373 -16.18 -10.82 24.89
N MET A 374 -17.40 -11.14 24.45
CA MET A 374 -18.34 -10.17 23.86
C MET A 374 -18.94 -9.30 24.97
N SER A 375 -19.17 -8.01 24.74
CA SER A 375 -19.91 -7.15 25.68
C SER A 375 -21.38 -7.56 25.77
N ASN A 376 -21.96 -7.87 24.61
CA ASN A 376 -23.31 -8.38 24.45
C ASN A 376 -23.32 -9.40 23.31
N LYS A 377 -23.92 -10.58 23.51
CA LYS A 377 -24.15 -11.51 22.39
C LYS A 377 -25.51 -11.19 21.77
N SER A 378 -25.52 -10.57 20.59
CA SER A 378 -26.76 -10.44 19.81
C SER A 378 -27.26 -11.82 19.40
N LYS A 379 -28.59 -12.05 19.45
CA LYS A 379 -29.19 -13.30 18.95
C LYS A 379 -29.24 -13.34 17.42
N ASP A 380 -29.11 -12.18 16.78
CA ASP A 380 -29.24 -11.99 15.34
C ASP A 380 -27.87 -11.90 14.63
N GLU A 381 -26.77 -12.03 15.38
CA GLU A 381 -25.41 -12.03 14.84
C GLU A 381 -24.66 -13.31 15.21
N VAL A 382 -23.93 -13.84 14.23
CA VAL A 382 -23.05 -14.98 14.41
C VAL A 382 -21.62 -14.53 14.13
N TYR A 383 -20.70 -14.97 14.99
CA TYR A 383 -19.26 -14.80 14.83
C TYR A 383 -18.62 -16.17 14.73
N VAL A 384 -17.54 -16.26 13.95
CA VAL A 384 -16.75 -17.47 13.77
C VAL A 384 -15.28 -17.20 13.93
N LEU A 385 -14.54 -18.20 14.41
CA LEU A 385 -13.10 -18.29 14.27
C LEU A 385 -12.79 -19.15 13.04
N GLY A 386 -11.91 -18.68 12.17
CA GLY A 386 -11.49 -19.37 10.95
C GLY A 386 -9.98 -19.53 10.82
N ALA A 387 -9.59 -20.63 10.18
CA ALA A 387 -8.23 -20.88 9.71
C ALA A 387 -8.24 -21.17 8.20
N PHE A 388 -7.27 -20.60 7.49
CA PHE A 388 -6.95 -20.93 6.10
C PHE A 388 -5.45 -21.08 5.91
N ASP A 389 -5.04 -22.11 5.19
CA ASP A 389 -3.66 -22.35 4.74
C ASP A 389 -3.69 -22.89 3.31
N GLY A 390 -3.38 -22.03 2.33
CA GLY A 390 -3.39 -22.44 0.93
C GLY A 390 -3.24 -21.34 -0.11
N LEU A 391 -3.36 -21.74 -1.39
CA LEU A 391 -3.19 -20.86 -2.55
C LEU A 391 -4.45 -20.06 -2.86
N HIS A 392 -4.38 -18.75 -2.68
CA HIS A 392 -5.35 -17.78 -3.16
C HIS A 392 -5.17 -17.45 -4.65
N GLY A 393 -6.20 -16.86 -5.24
CA GLY A 393 -6.15 -16.24 -6.56
C GLY A 393 -6.69 -17.14 -7.67
N SER A 394 -6.80 -16.62 -8.89
CA SER A 394 -7.28 -17.38 -10.05
C SER A 394 -6.18 -17.64 -11.06
N LEU A 395 -5.72 -16.59 -11.72
CA LEU A 395 -4.65 -16.66 -12.72
C LEU A 395 -3.30 -16.58 -12.03
N ILE A 396 -3.11 -15.53 -11.24
CA ILE A 396 -1.96 -15.35 -10.36
C ILE A 396 -2.31 -16.05 -9.04
N LYS A 397 -1.44 -16.98 -8.63
CA LYS A 397 -1.66 -17.86 -7.48
C LYS A 397 -0.62 -17.59 -6.41
N TYR A 398 -1.07 -17.22 -5.24
CA TYR A 398 -0.20 -16.83 -4.15
C TYR A 398 -0.74 -17.30 -2.81
N HIS A 399 0.16 -17.66 -1.90
CA HIS A 399 -0.13 -18.48 -0.74
C HIS A 399 -0.42 -17.67 0.53
N TRP A 400 -1.55 -17.96 1.18
CA TRP A 400 -1.95 -17.30 2.42
C TRP A 400 -1.97 -18.28 3.59
N GLN A 401 -1.66 -17.77 4.77
CA GLN A 401 -2.08 -18.34 6.05
C GLN A 401 -2.89 -17.28 6.77
N ILE A 402 -4.14 -17.55 7.15
CA ILE A 402 -5.05 -16.56 7.74
C ILE A 402 -5.72 -17.12 8.97
N CYS A 403 -5.58 -16.41 10.10
CA CYS A 403 -6.41 -16.58 11.27
C CYS A 403 -7.39 -15.42 11.35
N THR A 404 -8.68 -15.70 11.52
CA THR A 404 -9.69 -14.65 11.53
C THR A 404 -10.81 -14.91 12.53
N LEU A 405 -11.12 -13.90 13.34
CA LEU A 405 -12.43 -13.73 13.97
C LEU A 405 -13.25 -12.84 13.05
N LEU A 406 -14.41 -13.30 12.57
CA LEU A 406 -15.26 -12.49 11.71
C LEU A 406 -16.75 -12.64 12.00
N LYS A 407 -17.51 -11.58 11.71
CA LYS A 407 -18.96 -11.59 11.73
C LYS A 407 -19.51 -12.20 10.44
N CYS A 408 -20.43 -13.14 10.55
CA CYS A 408 -21.14 -13.70 9.41
C CYS A 408 -22.21 -12.73 8.91
N LYS A 409 -22.54 -12.79 7.61
CA LYS A 409 -23.50 -11.86 7.01
C LYS A 409 -24.91 -12.04 7.57
N SER A 410 -25.32 -13.27 7.85
CA SER A 410 -26.55 -13.62 8.53
C SER A 410 -26.31 -14.69 9.59
N THR A 411 -27.39 -15.15 10.23
CA THR A 411 -27.35 -16.28 11.17
C THR A 411 -27.15 -17.64 10.48
N ASP A 412 -27.19 -17.71 9.15
CA ASP A 412 -26.83 -18.91 8.39
C ASP A 412 -25.32 -19.02 8.27
N LEU A 413 -24.75 -20.11 8.80
CA LEU A 413 -23.31 -20.37 8.82
C LEU A 413 -22.69 -20.43 7.41
N ASN A 414 -23.46 -20.75 6.38
CA ASN A 414 -22.97 -20.73 4.99
C ASN A 414 -22.65 -19.32 4.48
N THR A 415 -23.05 -18.28 5.22
CA THR A 415 -22.77 -16.88 4.88
C THR A 415 -21.51 -16.33 5.55
N CYS A 416 -20.89 -17.11 6.44
CA CYS A 416 -19.62 -16.73 7.07
C CYS A 416 -18.52 -16.63 6.01
N GLY A 417 -17.85 -15.46 5.97
CA GLY A 417 -16.87 -15.12 4.93
C GLY A 417 -17.42 -14.28 3.77
N GLN A 418 -18.74 -14.05 3.69
CA GLN A 418 -19.31 -13.07 2.76
C GLN A 418 -19.06 -11.63 3.24
N PRO A 419 -19.04 -10.62 2.33
CA PRO A 419 -18.87 -9.22 2.71
C PRO A 419 -19.91 -8.72 3.72
N VAL A 420 -19.43 -8.03 4.75
CA VAL A 420 -20.24 -7.39 5.79
C VAL A 420 -19.69 -6.02 6.14
N GLU A 421 -20.52 -4.99 6.06
CA GLU A 421 -20.15 -3.63 6.43
C GLU A 421 -20.67 -3.22 7.82
N MET A 422 -21.71 -3.87 8.33
CA MET A 422 -22.37 -3.49 9.58
C MET A 422 -22.43 -4.63 10.59
N ALA A 423 -22.18 -4.28 11.85
CA ALA A 423 -22.31 -5.15 13.01
C ALA A 423 -22.89 -4.41 14.24
N GLN A 424 -23.31 -5.17 15.25
CA GLN A 424 -23.87 -4.65 16.51
C GLN A 424 -23.10 -5.12 17.75
N THR A 425 -22.43 -6.26 17.67
CA THR A 425 -21.71 -6.86 18.80
C THR A 425 -20.36 -6.18 19.06
N LYS A 426 -20.19 -5.68 20.28
CA LYS A 426 -18.90 -5.19 20.79
C LYS A 426 -18.19 -6.29 21.58
N PHE A 427 -16.89 -6.15 21.74
CA PHE A 427 -16.06 -7.08 22.51
C PHE A 427 -15.47 -6.36 23.72
N GLU A 428 -15.57 -6.96 24.90
CA GLU A 428 -14.84 -6.52 26.10
C GLU A 428 -13.36 -6.84 25.97
N MET A 429 -13.02 -7.98 25.35
CA MET A 429 -11.65 -8.29 24.94
C MET A 429 -11.58 -9.34 23.83
N PHE A 430 -10.48 -9.33 23.08
CA PHE A 430 -10.07 -10.40 22.19
C PHE A 430 -8.54 -10.59 22.24
N SER A 431 -8.08 -11.81 21.96
CA SER A 431 -6.68 -12.17 21.75
C SER A 431 -6.60 -13.26 20.69
N LEU A 432 -6.06 -12.93 19.52
CA LEU A 432 -5.91 -13.83 18.37
C LEU A 432 -4.43 -14.16 18.14
N SER A 433 -4.13 -15.42 17.81
CA SER A 433 -2.79 -15.87 17.43
C SER A 433 -2.87 -17.08 16.49
N GLY A 434 -1.77 -17.41 15.81
CA GLY A 434 -1.71 -18.57 14.91
C GLY A 434 -0.32 -19.16 14.79
N THR A 435 -0.23 -20.43 14.39
CA THR A 435 1.04 -21.13 14.16
C THR A 435 1.63 -20.79 12.79
N PHE A 436 1.84 -19.49 12.52
CA PHE A 436 2.30 -19.00 11.23
C PHE A 436 3.66 -19.57 10.83
N GLY A 437 3.77 -20.04 9.59
CA GLY A 437 5.02 -20.48 8.96
C GLY A 437 5.81 -19.37 8.30
N THR A 438 5.47 -18.10 8.57
CA THR A 438 6.06 -16.90 7.98
C THR A 438 6.25 -15.82 9.02
N ASN A 439 7.21 -14.92 8.79
CA ASN A 439 7.38 -13.69 9.57
C ASN A 439 6.58 -12.51 9.00
N TYR A 440 6.00 -12.67 7.80
CA TYR A 440 5.22 -11.64 7.12
C TYR A 440 3.73 -11.83 7.43
N VAL A 441 3.31 -11.26 8.56
CA VAL A 441 1.92 -11.28 9.02
C VAL A 441 1.45 -9.84 9.26
N PHE A 442 0.26 -9.54 8.74
CA PHE A 442 -0.34 -8.20 8.75
C PHE A 442 -1.57 -8.22 9.66
N PRO A 443 -1.54 -7.52 10.81
CA PRO A 443 -2.62 -7.51 11.79
C PRO A 443 -3.75 -6.54 11.39
N GLU A 444 -4.96 -7.05 11.27
CA GLU A 444 -6.14 -6.32 10.82
C GLU A 444 -7.20 -6.27 11.92
N VAL A 445 -7.75 -5.08 12.18
CA VAL A 445 -8.93 -4.89 13.04
C VAL A 445 -9.87 -3.90 12.37
N LEU A 446 -11.07 -4.37 12.04
CA LEU A 446 -12.07 -3.57 11.35
C LEU A 446 -13.39 -3.54 12.12
N TYR A 447 -13.92 -2.35 12.30
CA TYR A 447 -15.20 -2.08 12.96
C TYR A 447 -16.31 -1.78 11.96
N SER A 448 -17.55 -1.86 12.47
CA SER A 448 -18.77 -1.54 11.73
C SER A 448 -18.67 -0.18 11.04
N GLY A 449 -19.14 -0.12 9.80
CA GLY A 449 -18.97 1.01 8.90
C GLY A 449 -17.60 1.06 8.22
N VAL A 450 -16.86 -0.05 8.19
CA VAL A 450 -15.52 -0.17 7.57
C VAL A 450 -14.54 0.84 8.20
N GLN A 451 -14.48 0.83 9.54
CA GLN A 451 -13.69 1.79 10.30
C GLN A 451 -12.50 1.12 10.97
N LEU A 452 -11.32 1.74 10.89
CA LEU A 452 -10.14 1.29 11.61
C LEU A 452 -10.30 1.51 13.12
N ALA A 453 -9.45 0.85 13.90
CA ALA A 453 -9.43 0.87 15.37
C ALA A 453 -8.12 1.47 15.94
N PRO A 454 -7.77 2.73 15.60
CA PRO A 454 -6.49 3.32 16.02
C PRO A 454 -6.32 3.32 17.54
N GLY A 455 -5.23 2.73 18.02
CA GLY A 455 -4.88 2.73 19.43
C GLY A 455 -5.71 1.80 20.33
N GLU A 456 -6.64 1.02 19.78
CA GLU A 456 -7.52 0.12 20.56
C GLU A 456 -6.97 -1.31 20.70
N PHE A 457 -5.91 -1.65 19.95
CA PHE A 457 -5.28 -2.96 19.97
C PHE A 457 -3.75 -2.84 20.00
N GLU A 458 -3.09 -3.97 20.25
CA GLU A 458 -1.64 -4.12 20.17
C GLU A 458 -1.24 -5.50 19.64
N VAL A 459 -0.02 -5.55 19.11
CA VAL A 459 0.65 -6.80 18.75
C VAL A 459 1.76 -7.05 19.79
N LEU A 460 1.68 -8.19 20.45
CA LEU A 460 2.68 -8.63 21.41
C LEU A 460 3.85 -9.32 20.68
N CYS A 461 5.04 -9.28 21.29
CA CYS A 461 6.26 -9.85 20.70
C CYS A 461 6.19 -11.37 20.45
N ASP A 462 5.25 -12.07 21.11
CA ASP A 462 5.00 -13.49 20.96
C ASP A 462 3.93 -13.84 19.91
N GLY A 463 3.49 -12.86 19.12
CA GLY A 463 2.60 -13.07 17.96
C GLY A 463 1.11 -12.95 18.25
N ARG A 464 0.72 -12.49 19.43
CA ARG A 464 -0.69 -12.23 19.77
C ARG A 464 -1.13 -10.84 19.33
N LEU A 465 -2.30 -10.78 18.69
CA LEU A 465 -3.06 -9.56 18.42
C LEU A 465 -4.16 -9.43 19.48
N GLU A 466 -4.03 -8.45 20.37
CA GLU A 466 -4.91 -8.28 21.53
C GLU A 466 -5.56 -6.91 21.57
N SER A 467 -6.79 -6.85 22.08
CA SER A 467 -7.44 -5.59 22.42
C SER A 467 -6.84 -4.99 23.69
N LYS A 468 -6.49 -3.70 23.69
CA LYS A 468 -6.02 -2.99 24.91
C LYS A 468 -7.15 -2.80 25.92
N HIS A 469 -8.34 -2.50 25.40
CA HIS A 469 -9.57 -2.26 26.14
C HIS A 469 -10.76 -2.84 25.36
N GLY A 470 -11.97 -2.75 25.91
CA GLY A 470 -13.18 -3.12 25.16
C GLY A 470 -13.35 -2.25 23.91
N THR A 471 -13.83 -2.86 22.82
CA THR A 471 -13.96 -2.22 21.52
C THR A 471 -14.93 -1.04 21.58
N SER A 472 -14.51 0.11 21.04
CA SER A 472 -15.32 1.32 21.02
C SER A 472 -16.56 1.16 20.14
N LYS A 473 -16.46 0.35 19.09
CA LYS A 473 -17.50 0.09 18.08
C LYS A 473 -17.72 -1.41 17.89
N PRO A 474 -18.84 -1.81 17.27
CA PRO A 474 -19.08 -3.20 16.92
C PRO A 474 -18.01 -3.74 15.96
N LEU A 475 -17.63 -4.99 16.16
CA LEU A 475 -16.52 -5.62 15.43
C LEU A 475 -17.00 -6.26 14.12
N LEU A 476 -16.32 -6.02 13.00
CA LEU A 476 -16.50 -6.80 11.78
C LEU A 476 -15.51 -7.97 11.75
N THR A 477 -14.23 -7.68 11.94
CA THR A 477 -13.19 -8.70 11.96
C THR A 477 -11.96 -8.31 12.79
N VAL A 478 -11.31 -9.32 13.36
CA VAL A 478 -9.92 -9.30 13.82
C VAL A 478 -9.20 -10.40 13.04
N THR A 479 -8.17 -10.05 12.28
CA THR A 479 -7.49 -10.98 11.38
C THR A 479 -5.97 -10.85 11.51
N LEU A 480 -5.29 -11.98 11.41
CA LEU A 480 -3.84 -12.05 11.19
C LEU A 480 -3.64 -12.63 9.80
N PHE A 481 -3.21 -11.77 8.87
CA PHE A 481 -3.06 -12.09 7.46
C PHE A 481 -1.59 -12.40 7.14
N GLY A 482 -1.26 -13.68 6.93
CA GLY A 482 0.09 -14.15 6.65
C GLY A 482 0.37 -14.43 5.17
N ARG A 483 1.55 -14.03 4.69
CA ARG A 483 2.05 -14.35 3.33
C ARG A 483 3.26 -15.27 3.37
N LEU A 484 3.18 -16.39 2.64
CA LEU A 484 4.27 -17.34 2.43
C LEU A 484 4.76 -17.18 1.00
N TYR A 485 5.55 -16.12 0.74
CA TYR A 485 5.97 -15.73 -0.60
C TYR A 485 6.73 -16.84 -1.34
N GLU A 486 7.50 -17.66 -0.61
CA GLU A 486 8.23 -18.81 -1.13
C GLU A 486 7.34 -19.96 -1.63
N LYS A 487 6.06 -19.96 -1.26
CA LYS A 487 5.05 -20.92 -1.72
C LYS A 487 4.18 -20.37 -2.86
N ASP A 488 4.40 -19.14 -3.31
CA ASP A 488 3.70 -18.59 -4.47
C ASP A 488 4.03 -19.38 -5.74
N LEU A 489 3.07 -19.51 -6.65
CA LEU A 489 3.35 -20.13 -7.94
C LEU A 489 4.00 -19.11 -8.88
N PRO A 490 4.85 -19.55 -9.82
CA PRO A 490 5.42 -18.68 -10.85
C PRO A 490 4.32 -17.90 -11.59
N HIS A 491 4.58 -16.61 -11.83
CA HIS A 491 3.61 -15.75 -12.48
C HIS A 491 3.39 -16.19 -13.94
N PRO A 492 2.18 -16.60 -14.34
CA PRO A 492 1.98 -17.28 -15.64
C PRO A 492 2.19 -16.38 -16.86
N LEU A 493 2.13 -15.06 -16.67
CA LEU A 493 2.33 -14.07 -17.73
C LEU A 493 3.74 -13.50 -17.78
N ARG A 494 4.61 -13.86 -16.83
CA ARG A 494 6.03 -13.54 -16.89
C ARG A 494 6.73 -14.73 -17.52
N THR A 495 7.06 -14.65 -18.80
CA THR A 495 7.87 -15.68 -19.44
C THR A 495 9.26 -15.65 -18.81
N SER A 496 9.62 -16.68 -18.05
CA SER A 496 11.02 -16.96 -17.75
C SER A 496 11.73 -17.17 -19.09
N THR A 497 12.58 -16.21 -19.47
CA THR A 497 13.45 -16.40 -20.64
C THR A 497 14.72 -17.13 -20.23
#